data_AF-A0A7R7AHZ1-F1
#
_entry.id   AF-A0A7R7AHZ1-F1
#
_cell.length_a   1.000
_cell.length_b   1.000
_cell.length_c   1.000
_cell.angle_alpha   90.00
_cell.angle_beta   90.00
_cell.angle_gamma   90.00
#
_symmetry.space_group_name_H-M   'P 1'
#
loop_
_entity.id
_entity.type
_entity.pdbx_description
1 polymer ?
#
loop_
_entity_poly.entity_id
_entity_poly.type
_entity_poly.pdbx_seq_one_letter_code
_entity_poly.pdbx_strand_id
1 'polypeptide(L)'
;MVLKSQTPIQAATSKGTYYTYRASWVGYHVNHIREMLFILNDIKKRDYARWENEVESLRYFIGQLNICKPDPKREQRQLAIEYHEELKAGRTPKFPYTNEWLEKVRNEKIIKDSNSKRELTENLPDDWRDDIFQIAYDKNSKHILAIAVMICSGCRPKELENGVNVKLAEEAGVIEFSISCAKRKGEAVEIRQFSINDTSLAFRYLYSQLLFNQGELQLRDIKYKAASTEVGRLSQLLNLEIEPVSPYCFRHAFSGDLHAAELNREQIAKCLGHGTDETQIYYSQSTKHSSGRFRIGEIQSTEPVKMKTSIRINKLRQQMQESATGIISIK
;
A
#
# COMPACT_ATOMS: atom_id res chain seq x y z
N MET A 1 -21.96 -11.70 -14.01
CA MET A 1 -21.63 -11.12 -15.33
C MET A 1 -22.45 -9.84 -15.50
N VAL A 2 -21.91 -8.70 -15.03
CA VAL A 2 -22.64 -7.41 -14.86
C VAL A 2 -22.68 -6.57 -16.16
N LEU A 3 -22.02 -7.00 -17.24
CA LEU A 3 -21.79 -6.17 -18.43
C LEU A 3 -22.82 -6.32 -19.56
N LYS A 4 -23.99 -6.96 -19.34
CA LYS A 4 -24.95 -7.21 -20.44
C LYS A 4 -25.57 -5.93 -21.03
N SER A 5 -25.45 -4.77 -20.37
CA SER A 5 -26.06 -3.51 -20.83
C SER A 5 -25.20 -2.25 -20.65
N GLN A 6 -23.96 -2.38 -20.18
CA GLN A 6 -23.10 -1.23 -19.89
C GLN A 6 -21.70 -1.45 -20.43
N THR A 7 -21.13 -0.41 -21.07
CA THR A 7 -19.73 -0.40 -21.48
C THR A 7 -18.81 -0.35 -20.24
N PRO A 8 -17.53 -0.74 -20.35
CA PRO A 8 -16.59 -0.67 -19.24
C PRO A 8 -16.49 0.70 -18.58
N ILE A 9 -16.61 1.77 -19.38
CA ILE A 9 -16.56 3.15 -18.90
C ILE A 9 -17.82 3.56 -18.14
N GLN A 10 -19.00 3.05 -18.55
CA GLN A 10 -20.27 3.30 -17.84
C GLN A 10 -20.31 2.58 -16.49
N ALA A 11 -19.84 1.33 -16.44
CA ALA A 11 -19.89 0.52 -15.22
C ALA A 11 -18.83 0.92 -14.17
N ALA A 12 -17.75 1.59 -14.57
CA ALA A 12 -16.62 1.84 -13.69
C ALA A 12 -16.80 3.06 -12.78
N THR A 13 -16.60 2.87 -11.48
CA THR A 13 -16.58 3.92 -10.45
C THR A 13 -15.17 4.37 -10.09
N SER A 14 -14.15 3.60 -10.46
CA SER A 14 -12.74 3.89 -10.20
C SER A 14 -11.84 3.49 -11.38
N LYS A 15 -10.62 4.05 -11.40
CA LYS A 15 -9.59 3.72 -12.41
C LYS A 15 -9.30 2.23 -12.43
N GLY A 16 -9.22 1.60 -11.25
CA GLY A 16 -9.00 0.16 -11.12
C GLY A 16 -10.12 -0.65 -11.74
N THR A 17 -11.37 -0.39 -11.34
CA THR A 17 -12.55 -1.08 -11.88
C THR A 17 -12.70 -0.91 -13.39
N TYR A 18 -12.37 0.26 -13.93
CA TYR A 18 -12.38 0.50 -15.38
C TYR A 18 -11.43 -0.44 -16.12
N TYR A 19 -10.17 -0.52 -15.72
CA TYR A 19 -9.22 -1.39 -16.42
C TYR A 19 -9.54 -2.87 -16.24
N THR A 20 -10.09 -3.26 -15.09
CA THR A 20 -10.60 -4.62 -14.86
C THR A 20 -11.76 -4.91 -15.83
N TYR A 21 -12.79 -4.07 -15.88
CA TYR A 21 -13.93 -4.27 -16.77
C TYR A 21 -13.54 -4.21 -18.24
N ARG A 22 -12.62 -3.34 -18.62
CA ARG A 22 -12.07 -3.26 -19.98
C ARG A 22 -11.36 -4.55 -20.37
N ALA A 23 -10.52 -5.11 -19.48
CA ALA A 23 -9.84 -6.37 -19.73
C ALA A 23 -10.83 -7.54 -19.87
N SER A 24 -11.82 -7.62 -18.97
CA SER A 24 -12.89 -8.62 -19.05
C SER A 24 -13.72 -8.49 -20.33
N TRP A 25 -14.06 -7.26 -20.73
CA TRP A 25 -14.81 -6.95 -21.95
C TRP A 25 -14.06 -7.42 -23.19
N VAL A 26 -12.80 -7.01 -23.34
CA VAL A 26 -11.96 -7.43 -24.48
C VAL A 26 -11.80 -8.94 -24.51
N GLY A 27 -11.49 -9.56 -23.35
CA GLY A 27 -11.32 -11.01 -23.25
C GLY A 27 -12.57 -11.79 -23.65
N TYR A 28 -13.76 -11.37 -23.16
CA TYR A 28 -15.04 -12.00 -23.50
C TYR A 28 -15.33 -11.97 -25.00
N HIS A 29 -15.24 -10.78 -25.62
CA HIS A 29 -15.58 -10.62 -27.04
C HIS A 29 -14.54 -11.29 -27.96
N VAL A 30 -13.23 -11.20 -27.64
CA VAL A 30 -12.18 -11.89 -28.42
C VAL A 30 -12.33 -13.42 -28.34
N ASN A 31 -12.61 -13.97 -27.16
CA ASN A 31 -12.78 -15.41 -27.01
C ASN A 31 -13.99 -15.91 -27.80
N HIS A 32 -15.12 -15.20 -27.73
CA HIS A 32 -16.30 -15.55 -28.51
C HIS A 32 -16.02 -15.50 -30.03
N ILE A 33 -15.37 -14.45 -30.52
CA ILE A 33 -14.99 -14.34 -31.93
C ILE A 33 -14.10 -15.52 -32.35
N ARG A 34 -13.10 -15.87 -31.53
CA ARG A 34 -12.16 -16.97 -31.82
C ARG A 34 -12.87 -18.32 -31.87
N GLU A 35 -13.75 -18.58 -30.91
CA GLU A 35 -14.54 -19.83 -30.85
C GLU A 35 -15.45 -19.96 -32.07
N MET A 36 -16.13 -18.88 -32.44
CA MET A 36 -17.01 -18.84 -33.61
C MET A 36 -16.25 -19.01 -34.93
N LEU A 37 -15.13 -18.32 -35.12
CA LEU A 37 -14.30 -18.46 -36.33
C LEU A 37 -13.80 -19.90 -36.54
N PHE A 38 -13.54 -20.64 -35.46
CA PHE A 38 -13.11 -22.03 -35.53
C PHE A 38 -14.19 -22.95 -36.14
N ILE A 39 -15.45 -22.74 -35.79
CA ILE A 39 -16.56 -23.63 -36.20
C ILE A 39 -17.27 -23.16 -37.49
N LEU A 40 -17.13 -21.90 -37.89
CA LEU A 40 -17.85 -21.32 -39.03
C LEU A 40 -17.65 -22.07 -40.36
N ASN A 41 -16.44 -22.58 -40.61
CA ASN A 41 -16.15 -23.33 -41.84
C ASN A 41 -16.91 -24.66 -41.92
N ASP A 42 -17.18 -25.28 -40.77
CA ASP A 42 -17.96 -26.52 -40.68
C ASP A 42 -19.47 -26.21 -40.80
N ILE A 43 -19.94 -25.16 -40.13
CA ILE A 43 -21.33 -24.70 -40.22
C ILE A 43 -21.69 -24.35 -41.66
N LYS A 44 -20.83 -23.61 -42.38
CA LYS A 44 -21.08 -23.22 -43.78
C LYS A 44 -21.36 -24.41 -44.71
N LYS A 45 -20.73 -25.56 -44.44
CA LYS A 45 -20.87 -26.78 -45.25
C LYS A 45 -22.16 -27.55 -44.95
N ARG A 46 -22.69 -27.42 -43.74
CA ARG A 46 -23.83 -28.22 -43.23
C ARG A 46 -25.13 -27.43 -43.19
N ASP A 47 -25.06 -26.13 -42.91
CA ASP A 47 -26.21 -25.25 -42.69
C ASP A 47 -25.83 -23.79 -43.02
N TYR A 48 -26.15 -23.38 -44.25
CA TYR A 48 -25.83 -22.04 -44.74
C TYR A 48 -26.65 -20.93 -44.05
N ALA A 49 -27.92 -21.19 -43.75
CA ALA A 49 -28.78 -20.22 -43.08
C ALA A 49 -28.30 -19.94 -41.65
N ARG A 50 -27.87 -20.99 -40.93
CA ARG A 50 -27.19 -20.81 -39.63
C ARG A 50 -25.88 -20.06 -39.80
N TRP A 51 -25.08 -20.39 -40.81
CA TRP A 51 -23.82 -19.68 -41.07
C TRP A 51 -24.04 -18.16 -41.23
N GLU A 52 -25.06 -17.72 -41.98
CA GLU A 52 -25.37 -16.29 -42.12
C GLU A 52 -25.69 -15.63 -40.78
N ASN A 53 -26.53 -16.26 -39.95
CA ASN A 53 -26.87 -15.76 -38.62
C ASN A 53 -25.63 -15.65 -37.70
N GLU A 54 -24.73 -16.63 -37.75
CA GLU A 54 -23.51 -16.63 -36.94
C GLU A 54 -22.50 -15.58 -37.43
N VAL A 55 -22.43 -15.33 -38.74
CA VAL A 55 -21.62 -14.24 -39.32
C VAL A 55 -22.17 -12.87 -38.91
N GLU A 56 -23.49 -12.70 -38.87
CA GLU A 56 -24.10 -11.46 -38.41
C GLU A 56 -23.86 -11.24 -36.92
N SER A 57 -23.97 -12.31 -36.12
CA SER A 57 -23.60 -12.30 -34.70
C SER A 57 -22.14 -11.85 -34.52
N LEU A 58 -21.20 -12.36 -35.30
CA LEU A 58 -19.80 -11.93 -35.25
C LEU A 58 -19.61 -10.42 -35.50
N ARG A 59 -20.39 -9.81 -36.40
CA ARG A 59 -20.33 -8.36 -36.64
C ARG A 59 -20.64 -7.58 -35.36
N TYR A 60 -21.62 -8.04 -34.58
CA TYR A 60 -21.91 -7.45 -33.28
C TYR A 60 -20.69 -7.50 -32.35
N PHE A 61 -20.07 -8.67 -32.15
CA PHE A 61 -18.92 -8.82 -31.25
C PHE A 61 -17.69 -8.03 -31.72
N ILE A 62 -17.45 -7.95 -33.04
CA ILE A 62 -16.40 -7.11 -33.62
C ILE A 62 -16.71 -5.63 -33.34
N GLY A 63 -17.98 -5.20 -33.48
CA GLY A 63 -18.43 -3.87 -33.11
C GLY A 63 -18.14 -3.52 -31.65
N GLN A 64 -18.33 -4.47 -30.72
CA GLN A 64 -18.02 -4.26 -29.30
C GLN A 64 -16.51 -4.08 -29.03
N LEU A 65 -15.63 -4.63 -29.88
CA LEU A 65 -14.17 -4.38 -29.79
C LEU A 65 -13.79 -2.99 -30.28
N ASN A 66 -14.59 -2.35 -31.13
CA ASN A 66 -14.35 -0.97 -31.54
C ASN A 66 -14.66 0.03 -30.43
N ILE A 67 -15.59 -0.31 -29.53
CA ILE A 67 -15.89 0.48 -28.33
C ILE A 67 -14.70 0.49 -27.38
N CYS A 68 -14.05 -0.66 -27.17
CA CYS A 68 -12.84 -0.77 -26.36
C CYS A 68 -11.72 -1.48 -27.13
N LYS A 69 -10.95 -0.70 -27.90
CA LYS A 69 -9.92 -1.25 -28.79
C LYS A 69 -8.85 -2.05 -28.02
N PRO A 70 -8.57 -3.31 -28.39
CA PRO A 70 -7.48 -4.06 -27.78
C PRO A 70 -6.14 -3.36 -28.08
N ASP A 71 -5.21 -3.44 -27.12
CA ASP A 71 -3.84 -2.91 -27.26
C ASP A 71 -2.83 -4.09 -27.21
N PRO A 72 -2.81 -4.94 -28.25
CA PRO A 72 -2.03 -6.18 -28.22
C PRO A 72 -0.52 -5.91 -28.17
N LYS A 73 -0.07 -4.81 -28.78
CA LYS A 73 1.33 -4.38 -28.80
C LYS A 73 1.72 -3.54 -27.57
N ARG A 74 0.75 -3.20 -26.70
CA ARG A 74 0.94 -2.39 -25.49
C ARG A 74 1.45 -0.96 -25.75
N GLU A 75 1.26 -0.44 -26.97
CA GLU A 75 1.73 0.88 -27.37
C GLU A 75 0.96 1.98 -26.62
N GLN A 76 -0.36 1.82 -26.47
CA GLN A 76 -1.18 2.76 -25.72
C GLN A 76 -0.89 2.72 -24.23
N ARG A 77 -0.54 1.54 -23.69
CA ARG A 77 -0.05 1.39 -22.32
C ARG A 77 1.27 2.11 -22.12
N GLN A 78 2.21 2.00 -23.06
CA GLN A 78 3.52 2.63 -22.97
C GLN A 78 3.40 4.15 -23.00
N LEU A 79 2.63 4.70 -23.95
CA LEU A 79 2.30 6.13 -24.01
C LEU A 79 1.65 6.63 -22.72
N ALA A 80 0.76 5.84 -22.11
CA ALA A 80 0.15 6.19 -20.82
C ALA A 80 1.19 6.32 -19.71
N ILE A 81 2.14 5.40 -19.64
CA ILE A 81 3.20 5.38 -18.61
C ILE A 81 4.05 6.64 -18.76
N GLU A 82 4.57 6.90 -19.97
CA GLU A 82 5.41 8.06 -20.26
C GLU A 82 4.70 9.38 -19.96
N TYR A 83 3.42 9.48 -20.34
CA TYR A 83 2.61 10.67 -20.04
C TYR A 83 2.49 10.93 -18.53
N HIS A 84 2.23 9.89 -17.73
CA HIS A 84 2.11 10.03 -16.28
C HIS A 84 3.47 10.24 -15.59
N GLU A 85 4.57 9.73 -16.15
CA GLU A 85 5.92 9.96 -15.65
C GLU A 85 6.34 11.43 -15.83
N GLU A 86 6.07 12.02 -16.99
CA GLU A 86 6.30 13.44 -17.24
C GLU A 86 5.50 14.33 -16.26
N LEU A 87 4.20 14.03 -16.06
CA LEU A 87 3.39 14.74 -15.07
C LEU A 87 3.92 14.61 -13.64
N LYS A 88 4.36 13.40 -13.24
CA LYS A 88 4.99 13.18 -11.92
C LYS A 88 6.30 13.93 -11.76
N ALA A 89 7.04 14.13 -12.85
CA ALA A 89 8.26 14.93 -12.88
C ALA A 89 7.99 16.44 -12.93
N GLY A 90 6.73 16.88 -12.92
CA GLY A 90 6.34 18.29 -13.02
C GLY A 90 6.51 18.88 -14.42
N ARG A 91 6.65 18.04 -15.46
CA ARG A 91 6.81 18.46 -16.85
C ARG A 91 5.51 18.32 -17.62
N THR A 92 5.28 19.22 -18.57
CA THR A 92 4.16 19.10 -19.52
C THR A 92 4.52 18.08 -20.60
N PRO A 93 3.75 16.99 -20.76
CA PRO A 93 4.03 15.99 -21.80
C PRO A 93 3.99 16.64 -23.19
N LYS A 94 4.99 16.35 -24.02
CA LYS A 94 5.12 16.89 -25.39
C LYS A 94 4.19 16.24 -26.41
N PHE A 95 3.41 15.25 -26.00
CA PHE A 95 2.51 14.49 -26.85
C PHE A 95 1.13 14.41 -26.20
N PRO A 96 0.04 14.49 -26.98
CA PRO A 96 -1.30 14.31 -26.45
C PRO A 96 -1.50 12.84 -26.06
N TYR A 97 -1.97 12.60 -24.85
CA TYR A 97 -2.50 11.32 -24.43
C TYR A 97 -3.88 11.52 -23.80
N THR A 98 -4.87 10.86 -24.36
CA THR A 98 -6.22 10.80 -23.82
C THR A 98 -6.72 9.36 -23.93
N ASN A 99 -7.53 8.94 -22.97
CA ASN A 99 -8.27 7.69 -23.05
C ASN A 99 -9.66 7.90 -22.45
N GLU A 100 -10.58 6.98 -22.73
CA GLU A 100 -11.98 7.02 -22.28
C GLU A 100 -12.09 7.33 -20.77
N TRP A 101 -11.18 6.80 -19.95
CA TRP A 101 -11.15 7.06 -18.50
C TRP A 101 -10.67 8.47 -18.14
N LEU A 102 -9.63 8.98 -18.80
CA LEU A 102 -9.15 10.36 -18.58
C LEU A 102 -10.22 11.38 -19.00
N GLU A 103 -10.95 11.11 -20.07
CA GLU A 103 -12.07 11.95 -20.51
C GLU A 103 -13.23 11.91 -19.52
N LYS A 104 -13.59 10.71 -19.01
CA LYS A 104 -14.57 10.57 -17.94
C LYS A 104 -14.16 11.35 -16.69
N VAL A 105 -12.91 11.22 -16.24
CA VAL A 105 -12.39 11.96 -15.07
C VAL A 105 -12.47 13.47 -15.29
N ARG A 106 -12.12 13.97 -16.49
CA ARG A 106 -12.20 15.40 -16.84
C ARG A 106 -13.64 15.90 -16.86
N ASN A 107 -14.55 15.15 -17.50
CA ASN A 107 -15.94 15.55 -17.70
C ASN A 107 -16.75 15.47 -16.41
N GLU A 108 -16.59 14.39 -15.65
CA GLU A 108 -17.31 14.14 -14.40
C GLU A 108 -16.62 14.76 -13.18
N LYS A 109 -15.49 15.45 -13.37
CA LYS A 109 -14.66 16.02 -12.29
C LYS A 109 -14.40 15.02 -11.17
N ILE A 110 -14.11 13.77 -11.51
CA ILE A 110 -13.83 12.72 -10.53
C ILE A 110 -12.55 13.11 -9.79
N ILE A 111 -12.71 13.65 -8.58
CA ILE A 111 -11.59 13.94 -7.68
C ILE A 111 -11.04 12.59 -7.24
N LYS A 112 -9.73 12.44 -7.35
CA LYS A 112 -9.04 11.26 -6.84
C LYS A 112 -8.99 11.37 -5.32
N ASP A 113 -10.05 10.91 -4.65
CA ASP A 113 -10.04 10.69 -3.20
C ASP A 113 -9.16 9.48 -2.91
N SER A 114 -7.84 9.70 -2.92
CA SER A 114 -6.96 8.84 -2.15
C SER A 114 -6.64 9.60 -0.88
N ASN A 115 -7.51 9.49 0.11
CA ASN A 115 -7.13 9.87 1.46
C ASN A 115 -5.85 9.11 1.76
N SER A 116 -4.79 9.86 2.01
CA SER A 116 -3.50 9.24 2.26
C SER A 116 -3.64 8.31 3.47
N LYS A 117 -2.94 7.17 3.53
CA LYS A 117 -3.02 6.31 4.73
C LYS A 117 -2.63 7.06 6.01
N ARG A 118 -1.84 8.13 5.86
CA ARG A 118 -1.60 9.15 6.90
C ARG A 118 -2.91 9.80 7.39
N GLU A 119 -3.67 10.40 6.49
CA GLU A 119 -4.94 11.06 6.79
C GLU A 119 -5.99 10.08 7.34
N LEU A 120 -6.08 8.89 6.74
CA LEU A 120 -6.95 7.84 7.27
C LEU A 120 -6.60 7.53 8.72
N THR A 121 -5.32 7.28 9.01
CA THR A 121 -4.88 6.95 10.37
C THR A 121 -5.11 8.09 11.34
N GLU A 122 -4.91 9.35 10.94
CA GLU A 122 -5.16 10.53 11.79
C GLU A 122 -6.63 10.61 12.25
N ASN A 123 -7.56 10.22 11.39
CA ASN A 123 -9.00 10.26 11.66
C ASN A 123 -9.56 9.01 12.37
N LEU A 124 -8.74 8.00 12.66
CA LEU A 124 -9.20 6.84 13.44
C LEU A 124 -9.53 7.23 14.89
N PRO A 125 -10.43 6.51 15.59
CA PRO A 125 -10.63 6.63 17.04
C PRO A 125 -9.33 6.37 17.81
N ASP A 126 -9.15 6.86 19.05
CA ASP A 126 -7.86 6.72 19.77
C ASP A 126 -7.47 5.25 20.05
N ASP A 127 -8.43 4.42 20.46
CA ASP A 127 -8.19 3.05 20.90
C ASP A 127 -8.34 1.98 19.80
N TRP A 128 -8.44 2.40 18.53
CA TRP A 128 -8.73 1.50 17.41
C TRP A 128 -7.75 0.31 17.27
N ARG A 129 -6.50 0.47 17.73
CA ARG A 129 -5.48 -0.59 17.73
C ARG A 129 -5.85 -1.69 18.70
N ASP A 130 -6.23 -1.30 19.91
CA ASP A 130 -6.66 -2.21 20.97
C ASP A 130 -8.02 -2.84 20.63
N ASP A 131 -8.93 -2.09 20.00
CA ASP A 131 -10.21 -2.64 19.51
C ASP A 131 -10.00 -3.75 18.47
N ILE A 132 -9.18 -3.51 17.44
CA ILE A 132 -8.88 -4.56 16.43
C ILE A 132 -8.21 -5.75 17.08
N PHE A 133 -7.28 -5.51 18.00
CA PHE A 133 -6.57 -6.56 18.68
C PHE A 133 -7.53 -7.41 19.54
N GLN A 134 -8.42 -6.77 20.31
CA GLN A 134 -9.42 -7.44 21.13
C GLN A 134 -10.38 -8.27 20.27
N ILE A 135 -10.88 -7.73 19.16
CA ILE A 135 -11.73 -8.49 18.23
C ILE A 135 -10.99 -9.70 17.65
N ALA A 136 -9.68 -9.57 17.34
CA ALA A 136 -8.85 -10.68 16.89
C ALA A 136 -8.70 -11.76 17.97
N TYR A 137 -8.52 -11.33 19.22
CA TYR A 137 -8.43 -12.20 20.40
C TYR A 137 -9.72 -12.97 20.64
N ASP A 138 -10.85 -12.27 20.72
CA ASP A 138 -12.17 -12.86 20.99
C ASP A 138 -12.58 -13.88 19.91
N LYS A 139 -12.16 -13.67 18.67
CA LYS A 139 -12.42 -14.59 17.56
C LYS A 139 -11.39 -15.71 17.43
N ASN A 140 -10.44 -15.80 18.35
CA ASN A 140 -9.33 -16.75 18.30
C ASN A 140 -8.64 -16.75 16.92
N SER A 141 -8.34 -15.56 16.40
CA SER A 141 -7.78 -15.42 15.05
C SER A 141 -6.42 -16.09 15.00
N LYS A 142 -6.23 -17.02 14.05
CA LYS A 142 -4.91 -17.64 13.79
C LYS A 142 -3.82 -16.63 13.39
N HIS A 143 -4.18 -15.38 13.09
CA HIS A 143 -3.27 -14.31 12.72
C HIS A 143 -2.97 -13.34 13.86
N ILE A 144 -3.50 -13.60 15.07
CA ILE A 144 -3.37 -12.69 16.22
C ILE A 144 -1.92 -12.34 16.55
N LEU A 145 -1.00 -13.31 16.50
CA LEU A 145 0.42 -13.07 16.76
C LEU A 145 1.03 -12.11 15.73
N ALA A 146 0.68 -12.28 14.45
CA ALA A 146 1.15 -11.40 13.38
C ALA A 146 0.55 -9.98 13.52
N ILE A 147 -0.70 -9.87 13.94
CA ILE A 147 -1.37 -8.59 14.22
C ILE A 147 -0.68 -7.87 15.38
N ALA A 148 -0.40 -8.57 16.47
CA ALA A 148 0.30 -8.00 17.62
C ALA A 148 1.68 -7.47 17.24
N VAL A 149 2.45 -8.25 16.46
CA VAL A 149 3.76 -7.81 15.94
C VAL A 149 3.63 -6.57 15.04
N MET A 150 2.64 -6.50 14.16
CA MET A 150 2.42 -5.31 13.32
C MET A 150 2.07 -4.06 14.16
N ILE A 151 1.23 -4.22 15.19
CA ILE A 151 0.85 -3.12 16.11
C ILE A 151 2.07 -2.60 16.86
N CYS A 152 2.86 -3.50 17.45
CA CYS A 152 3.97 -3.14 18.33
C CYS A 152 5.22 -2.64 17.57
N SER A 153 5.45 -3.09 16.34
CA SER A 153 6.70 -2.82 15.62
C SER A 153 6.57 -1.96 14.36
N GLY A 154 5.33 -1.70 13.91
CA GLY A 154 5.07 -1.03 12.64
C GLY A 154 5.68 -1.74 11.42
N CYS A 155 5.94 -3.05 11.51
CA CYS A 155 6.48 -3.81 10.40
C CYS A 155 5.52 -3.80 9.20
N ARG A 156 6.07 -3.77 7.98
CA ARG A 156 5.27 -3.91 6.76
C ARG A 156 4.74 -5.35 6.70
N PRO A 157 3.54 -5.60 6.15
CA PRO A 157 3.04 -6.97 6.02
C PRO A 157 4.03 -7.91 5.34
N LYS A 158 4.68 -7.44 4.27
CA LYS A 158 5.69 -8.23 3.53
C LYS A 158 6.91 -8.60 4.38
N GLU A 159 7.25 -7.83 5.43
CA GLU A 159 8.35 -8.14 6.35
C GLU A 159 8.03 -9.36 7.23
N LEU A 160 6.75 -9.66 7.48
CA LEU A 160 6.33 -10.88 8.19
C LEU A 160 6.70 -12.17 7.43
N GLU A 161 6.80 -12.09 6.10
CA GLU A 161 7.22 -13.23 5.26
C GLU A 161 8.73 -13.41 5.28
N ASN A 162 9.50 -12.32 5.43
CA ASN A 162 10.95 -12.36 5.47
C ASN A 162 11.49 -12.86 6.82
N GLY A 163 10.81 -12.52 7.91
CA GLY A 163 11.19 -12.92 9.26
C GLY A 163 11.15 -11.75 10.24
N VAL A 164 10.50 -11.99 11.37
CA VAL A 164 10.58 -11.13 12.56
C VAL A 164 10.95 -11.99 13.76
N ASN A 165 12.10 -11.73 14.35
CA ASN A 165 12.49 -12.32 15.63
C ASN A 165 12.11 -11.35 16.74
N VAL A 166 11.53 -11.88 17.80
CA VAL A 166 11.05 -11.13 18.96
C VAL A 166 11.66 -11.78 20.20
N LYS A 167 12.30 -10.98 21.06
CA LYS A 167 12.92 -11.46 22.30
C LYS A 167 12.43 -10.66 23.49
N LEU A 168 12.32 -11.32 24.63
CA LEU A 168 12.00 -10.69 25.90
C LEU A 168 13.29 -10.45 26.69
N ALA A 169 13.60 -9.18 26.96
CA ALA A 169 14.58 -8.82 27.98
C ALA A 169 13.82 -8.62 29.29
N GLU A 170 13.60 -9.73 30.02
CA GLU A 170 12.69 -9.79 31.16
C GLU A 170 13.05 -8.79 32.27
N GLU A 171 14.34 -8.69 32.61
CA GLU A 171 14.84 -7.79 33.66
C GLU A 171 14.54 -6.31 33.37
N ALA A 172 14.55 -5.93 32.08
CA ALA A 172 14.25 -4.58 31.63
C ALA A 172 12.77 -4.37 31.29
N GLY A 173 11.95 -5.43 31.31
CA GLY A 173 10.54 -5.39 30.94
C GLY A 173 10.30 -4.92 29.50
N VAL A 174 11.25 -5.14 28.59
CA VAL A 174 11.17 -4.67 27.20
C VAL A 174 11.12 -5.83 26.22
N ILE A 175 10.49 -5.59 25.07
CA ILE A 175 10.45 -6.53 23.95
C ILE A 175 11.38 -6.02 22.85
N GLU A 176 12.35 -6.83 22.48
CA GLU A 176 13.30 -6.58 21.41
C GLU A 176 12.79 -7.14 20.09
N PHE A 177 12.80 -6.32 19.04
CA PHE A 177 12.46 -6.72 17.68
C PHE A 177 13.71 -6.76 16.82
N SER A 178 13.84 -7.79 16.00
CA SER A 178 14.78 -7.87 14.88
C SER A 178 14.02 -8.22 13.62
N ILE A 179 13.97 -7.29 12.66
CA ILE A 179 13.11 -7.36 11.48
C ILE A 179 13.97 -7.38 10.22
N SER A 180 13.77 -8.40 9.38
CA SER A 180 14.35 -8.46 8.04
C SER A 180 13.53 -7.62 7.05
N CYS A 181 14.05 -6.45 6.69
CA CYS A 181 13.37 -5.48 5.84
C CYS A 181 13.03 -6.04 4.45
N ALA A 182 11.88 -5.63 3.90
CA ALA A 182 11.46 -5.99 2.56
C ALA A 182 12.17 -5.10 1.52
N LYS A 183 13.14 -5.67 0.80
CA LYS A 183 13.88 -4.98 -0.28
C LYS A 183 13.44 -5.38 -1.69
N ARG A 184 13.88 -4.62 -2.68
CA ARG A 184 13.66 -4.96 -4.11
C ARG A 184 14.63 -6.08 -4.51
N LYS A 185 14.30 -6.77 -5.60
CA LYS A 185 15.12 -7.87 -6.13
C LYS A 185 16.55 -7.39 -6.39
N GLY A 186 17.55 -8.01 -5.75
CA GLY A 186 18.98 -7.74 -5.94
C GLY A 186 19.64 -6.82 -4.89
N GLU A 187 18.91 -6.33 -3.89
CA GLU A 187 19.48 -5.56 -2.78
C GLU A 187 19.75 -6.48 -1.57
N ALA A 188 20.85 -6.24 -0.84
CA ALA A 188 21.19 -6.97 0.38
C ALA A 188 20.10 -6.76 1.45
N VAL A 189 19.65 -7.82 2.12
CA VAL A 189 18.60 -7.72 3.15
C VAL A 189 19.11 -6.86 4.31
N GLU A 190 18.41 -5.76 4.59
CA GLU A 190 18.69 -4.92 5.75
C GLU A 190 17.98 -5.51 6.97
N ILE A 191 18.66 -5.53 8.11
CA ILE A 191 18.08 -5.91 9.39
C ILE A 191 18.00 -4.66 10.26
N ARG A 192 16.82 -4.39 10.81
CA ARG A 192 16.62 -3.34 11.82
C ARG A 192 16.29 -3.94 13.17
N GLN A 193 16.78 -3.30 14.22
CA GLN A 193 16.62 -3.71 15.61
C GLN A 193 16.22 -2.52 16.47
N PHE A 194 15.37 -2.78 17.46
CA PHE A 194 14.97 -1.84 18.50
C PHE A 194 14.24 -2.58 19.62
N SER A 195 14.24 -2.01 20.81
CA SER A 195 13.47 -2.49 21.96
C SER A 195 12.31 -1.54 22.26
N ILE A 196 11.16 -2.06 22.68
CA ILE A 196 10.02 -1.24 23.12
C ILE A 196 9.54 -1.66 24.51
N ASN A 197 8.94 -0.71 25.22
CA ASN A 197 8.07 -0.95 26.36
C ASN A 197 6.76 -0.19 26.13
N ASP A 198 5.64 -0.83 26.39
CA ASP A 198 4.31 -0.25 26.20
C ASP A 198 3.32 -0.95 27.15
N THR A 199 2.07 -0.47 27.18
CA THR A 199 1.00 -1.06 27.99
C THR A 199 -0.25 -1.45 27.18
N SER A 200 -0.20 -1.39 25.84
CA SER A 200 -1.28 -1.82 24.94
C SER A 200 -1.62 -3.30 25.09
N LEU A 201 -2.82 -3.69 24.65
CA LEU A 201 -3.27 -5.09 24.70
C LEU A 201 -2.36 -5.99 23.85
N ALA A 202 -1.94 -5.50 22.68
CA ALA A 202 -1.01 -6.20 21.80
C ALA A 202 0.35 -6.43 22.45
N PHE A 203 0.89 -5.43 23.17
CA PHE A 203 2.16 -5.57 23.89
C PHE A 203 2.06 -6.62 25.00
N ARG A 204 1.02 -6.53 25.85
CA ARG A 204 0.81 -7.50 26.94
C ARG A 204 0.62 -8.92 26.41
N TYR A 205 -0.09 -9.06 25.30
CA TYR A 205 -0.23 -10.34 24.63
C TYR A 205 1.13 -10.86 24.16
N LEU A 206 1.93 -10.08 23.43
CA LEU A 206 3.27 -10.51 22.99
C LEU A 206 4.16 -10.88 24.17
N TYR A 207 4.14 -10.09 25.25
CA TYR A 207 4.87 -10.37 26.47
C TYR A 207 4.50 -11.75 27.05
N SER A 208 3.19 -12.04 27.16
CA SER A 208 2.70 -13.36 27.62
C SER A 208 3.12 -14.52 26.70
N GLN A 209 3.11 -14.29 25.38
CA GLN A 209 3.52 -15.30 24.41
C GLN A 209 5.02 -15.55 24.50
N LEU A 210 5.84 -14.52 24.73
CA LEU A 210 7.28 -14.67 24.93
C LEU A 210 7.58 -15.46 26.20
N LEU A 211 6.92 -15.16 27.32
CA LEU A 211 7.08 -15.94 28.56
C LEU A 211 6.77 -17.42 28.35
N PHE A 212 5.69 -17.73 27.61
CA PHE A 212 5.32 -19.11 27.29
C PHE A 212 6.36 -19.81 26.39
N ASN A 213 7.05 -19.06 25.53
CA ASN A 213 8.03 -19.56 24.57
C ASN A 213 9.49 -19.29 25.01
N GLN A 214 9.76 -19.33 26.33
CA GLN A 214 11.12 -19.21 26.88
C GLN A 214 11.85 -17.92 26.47
N GLY A 215 11.09 -16.84 26.30
CA GLY A 215 11.61 -15.50 26.01
C GLY A 215 11.91 -15.22 24.53
N GLU A 216 11.66 -16.14 23.60
CA GLU A 216 11.92 -15.93 22.18
C GLU A 216 10.77 -16.41 21.27
N LEU A 217 10.47 -15.62 20.25
CA LEU A 217 9.53 -15.96 19.18
C LEU A 217 10.13 -15.63 17.82
N GLN A 218 9.94 -16.53 16.85
CA GLN A 218 10.33 -16.31 15.47
C GLN A 218 9.12 -16.43 14.56
N LEU A 219 8.68 -15.30 14.00
CA LEU A 219 7.63 -15.26 12.99
C LEU A 219 8.30 -15.42 11.62
N ARG A 220 8.18 -16.61 11.03
CA ARG A 220 8.67 -16.94 9.68
C ARG A 220 7.53 -17.51 8.84
N ASP A 221 7.65 -17.39 7.51
CA ASP A 221 6.73 -17.97 6.52
C ASP A 221 5.25 -17.58 6.71
N ILE A 222 5.00 -16.45 7.37
CA ILE A 222 3.66 -15.91 7.53
C ILE A 222 3.17 -15.46 6.15
N LYS A 223 2.06 -16.04 5.69
CA LYS A 223 1.35 -15.60 4.49
C LYS A 223 0.76 -14.21 4.73
N TYR A 224 1.56 -13.16 4.51
CA TYR A 224 1.19 -11.79 4.87
C TYR A 224 -0.12 -11.32 4.26
N LYS A 225 -0.48 -11.80 3.06
CA LYS A 225 -1.75 -11.49 2.41
C LYS A 225 -2.94 -11.99 3.23
N ALA A 226 -2.82 -13.16 3.85
CA ALA A 226 -3.87 -13.71 4.72
C ALA A 226 -4.01 -12.87 6.00
N ALA A 227 -2.89 -12.54 6.65
CA ALA A 227 -2.91 -11.64 7.81
C ALA A 227 -3.47 -10.25 7.45
N SER A 228 -3.13 -9.72 6.28
CA SER A 228 -3.64 -8.43 5.79
C SER A 228 -5.14 -8.47 5.50
N THR A 229 -5.62 -9.56 4.90
CA THR A 229 -7.05 -9.79 4.64
C THR A 229 -7.82 -9.89 5.95
N GLU A 230 -7.25 -10.58 6.93
CA GLU A 230 -7.84 -10.70 8.26
C GLU A 230 -7.95 -9.33 8.96
N VAL A 231 -6.91 -8.49 8.92
CA VAL A 231 -6.99 -7.11 9.45
C VAL A 231 -8.13 -6.33 8.78
N GLY A 232 -8.27 -6.41 7.46
CA GLY A 232 -9.37 -5.75 6.75
C GLY A 232 -10.75 -6.28 7.18
N ARG A 233 -10.89 -7.59 7.37
CA ARG A 233 -12.13 -8.22 7.83
C ARG A 233 -12.47 -7.81 9.27
N LEU A 234 -11.48 -7.80 10.17
CA LEU A 234 -11.66 -7.37 11.56
C LEU A 234 -12.02 -5.89 11.63
N SER A 235 -11.40 -5.05 10.80
CA SER A 235 -11.70 -3.62 10.75
C SER A 235 -13.15 -3.32 10.35
N GLN A 236 -13.78 -4.14 9.52
CA GLN A 236 -15.18 -3.93 9.16
C GLN A 236 -16.11 -4.04 10.38
N LEU A 237 -15.69 -4.74 11.43
CA LEU A 237 -16.45 -4.91 12.66
C LEU A 237 -16.36 -3.70 13.60
N LEU A 238 -15.46 -2.76 13.33
CA LEU A 238 -15.41 -1.46 14.02
C LEU A 238 -16.53 -0.52 13.57
N ASN A 239 -17.23 -0.82 12.47
CA ASN A 239 -18.31 0.00 11.91
C ASN A 239 -17.92 1.48 11.72
N LEU A 240 -16.70 1.74 11.26
CA LEU A 240 -16.21 3.09 11.00
C LEU A 240 -16.96 3.72 9.81
N GLU A 241 -17.27 5.01 9.92
CA GLU A 241 -17.84 5.81 8.81
C GLU A 241 -16.80 6.13 7.72
N ILE A 242 -15.53 5.84 7.98
CA ILE A 242 -14.38 6.07 7.10
C ILE A 242 -13.84 4.76 6.52
N GLU A 243 -12.82 4.83 5.67
CA GLU A 243 -12.22 3.63 5.06
C GLU A 243 -11.76 2.62 6.14
N PRO A 244 -11.96 1.30 5.92
CA PRO A 244 -11.44 0.28 6.82
C PRO A 244 -9.92 0.40 7.04
N VAL A 245 -9.53 0.11 8.27
CA VAL A 245 -8.14 -0.04 8.68
C VAL A 245 -7.46 -1.10 7.84
N SER A 246 -6.27 -0.74 7.36
CA SER A 246 -5.36 -1.65 6.69
C SER A 246 -4.13 -1.88 7.57
N PRO A 247 -3.32 -2.93 7.33
CA PRO A 247 -2.08 -3.13 8.09
C PRO A 247 -1.12 -1.94 8.08
N TYR A 248 -1.13 -1.13 7.01
CA TYR A 248 -0.29 0.06 6.93
C TYR A 248 -0.70 1.12 7.96
N CYS A 249 -1.95 1.14 8.42
CA CYS A 249 -2.40 2.04 9.49
C CYS A 249 -1.63 1.78 10.79
N PHE A 250 -1.30 0.52 11.11
CA PHE A 250 -0.47 0.21 12.30
C PHE A 250 0.92 0.82 12.18
N ARG A 251 1.51 0.76 10.99
CA ARG A 251 2.81 1.39 10.71
C ARG A 251 2.76 2.92 10.77
N HIS A 252 1.66 3.54 10.33
CA HIS A 252 1.47 4.97 10.49
C HIS A 252 1.30 5.36 11.96
N ALA A 253 0.55 4.60 12.75
CA ALA A 253 0.42 4.81 14.19
C ALA A 253 1.75 4.62 14.92
N PHE A 254 2.49 3.56 14.59
CA PHE A 254 3.85 3.35 15.12
C PHE A 254 4.78 4.53 14.78
N SER A 255 4.73 5.08 13.56
CA SER A 255 5.46 6.31 13.24
C SER A 255 5.06 7.48 14.14
N GLY A 256 3.78 7.60 14.49
CA GLY A 256 3.27 8.56 15.46
C GLY A 256 3.84 8.33 16.87
N ASP A 257 3.91 7.07 17.31
CA ASP A 257 4.54 6.67 18.59
C ASP A 257 6.02 7.08 18.63
N LEU A 258 6.75 6.87 17.53
CA LEU A 258 8.15 7.29 17.41
C LEU A 258 8.32 8.81 17.51
N HIS A 259 7.40 9.57 16.93
CA HIS A 259 7.40 11.03 17.05
C HIS A 259 7.04 11.50 18.47
N ALA A 260 6.09 10.84 19.12
CA ALA A 260 5.72 11.11 20.51
C ALA A 260 6.86 10.80 21.49
N ALA A 261 7.71 9.82 21.16
CA ALA A 261 8.94 9.50 21.89
C ALA A 261 10.12 10.44 21.55
N GLU A 262 9.88 11.53 20.82
CA GLU A 262 10.87 12.58 20.48
C GLU A 262 12.12 12.08 19.75
N LEU A 263 12.00 10.98 19.00
CA LEU A 263 13.12 10.44 18.23
C LEU A 263 13.53 11.36 17.09
N ASN A 264 14.83 11.39 16.82
CA ASN A 264 15.32 12.14 15.67
C ASN A 264 15.00 11.43 14.35
N ARG A 265 15.10 12.17 13.24
CA ARG A 265 14.78 11.64 11.91
C ARG A 265 15.59 10.38 11.56
N GLU A 266 16.85 10.28 11.94
CA GLU A 266 17.66 9.10 11.64
C GLU A 266 17.12 7.86 12.37
N GLN A 267 16.81 8.00 13.67
CA GLN A 267 16.24 6.93 14.48
C GLN A 267 14.88 6.48 13.95
N ILE A 268 14.00 7.42 13.60
CA ILE A 268 12.70 7.11 12.98
C ILE A 268 12.88 6.33 11.68
N ALA A 269 13.82 6.76 10.82
CA ALA A 269 14.13 6.05 9.59
C ALA A 269 14.65 4.63 9.85
N LYS A 270 15.51 4.43 10.85
CA LYS A 270 16.00 3.10 11.27
C LYS A 270 14.85 2.21 11.74
N CYS A 271 14.00 2.68 12.66
CA CYS A 271 12.84 1.93 13.16
C CYS A 271 11.83 1.56 12.06
N LEU A 272 11.67 2.43 11.06
CA LEU A 272 10.79 2.19 9.93
C LEU A 272 11.48 1.41 8.79
N GLY A 273 12.80 1.22 8.79
CA GLY A 273 13.52 0.64 7.65
C GLY A 273 13.35 1.50 6.40
N HIS A 274 13.74 2.77 6.52
CA HIS A 274 13.82 3.75 5.44
C HIS A 274 15.28 3.99 5.06
N GLY A 275 15.62 3.86 3.78
CA GLY A 275 16.98 4.19 3.30
C GLY A 275 17.28 5.70 3.23
N THR A 276 16.25 6.55 3.30
CA THR A 276 16.40 8.02 3.33
C THR A 276 15.40 8.65 4.30
N ASP A 277 15.80 9.74 4.92
CA ASP A 277 14.94 10.49 5.85
C ASP A 277 13.80 11.24 5.14
N GLU A 278 13.88 11.47 3.83
CA GLU A 278 12.82 12.10 3.01
C GLU A 278 11.51 11.31 3.06
N THR A 279 11.58 9.98 3.15
CA THR A 279 10.38 9.13 3.07
C THR A 279 9.45 9.24 4.28
N GLN A 280 9.90 9.89 5.36
CA GLN A 280 9.08 10.17 6.55
C GLN A 280 7.91 11.13 6.27
N ILE A 281 8.00 11.99 5.25
CA ILE A 281 6.91 12.94 4.92
C ILE A 281 5.58 12.25 4.60
N TYR A 282 5.65 11.01 4.13
CA TYR A 282 4.49 10.20 3.76
C TYR A 282 3.83 9.53 4.97
N TYR A 283 4.49 9.50 6.13
CA TYR A 283 3.96 8.90 7.35
C TYR A 283 3.25 9.93 8.22
N SER A 284 2.41 9.43 9.13
CA SER A 284 1.74 10.31 10.07
C SER A 284 2.76 10.81 11.09
N GLN A 285 2.71 12.12 11.33
CA GLN A 285 3.42 12.77 12.44
C GLN A 285 2.47 13.01 13.61
N SER A 286 1.20 12.62 13.49
CA SER A 286 0.22 12.74 14.56
C SER A 286 0.58 11.80 15.70
N THR A 287 0.69 12.37 16.90
CA THR A 287 0.94 11.66 18.15
C THR A 287 -0.36 11.26 18.84
N LYS A 288 -1.54 11.55 18.25
CA LYS A 288 -2.88 11.28 18.79
C LYS A 288 -3.01 9.84 19.31
N HIS A 289 -2.55 8.89 18.51
CA HIS A 289 -2.68 7.47 18.81
C HIS A 289 -1.64 6.97 19.80
N SER A 290 -0.68 7.80 20.20
CA SER A 290 0.42 7.35 21.04
C SER A 290 -0.01 7.16 22.48
N SER A 291 0.32 6.00 23.03
CA SER A 291 0.22 5.80 24.46
C SER A 291 1.33 6.64 25.10
N GLY A 292 1.01 7.51 26.07
CA GLY A 292 2.03 8.29 26.79
C GLY A 292 3.07 7.43 27.54
N ARG A 293 2.84 6.11 27.58
CA ARG A 293 3.68 5.07 28.18
C ARG A 293 4.58 4.36 27.17
N PHE A 294 4.40 4.57 25.86
CA PHE A 294 5.28 4.00 24.85
C PHE A 294 6.71 4.52 25.03
N ARG A 295 7.66 3.60 25.08
CA ARG A 295 9.11 3.86 25.14
C ARG A 295 9.82 2.97 24.15
N ILE A 296 10.91 3.46 23.58
CA ILE A 296 11.72 2.74 22.61
C ILE A 296 13.21 3.03 22.83
N GLY A 297 14.05 2.02 22.63
CA GLY A 297 15.50 2.07 22.82
C GLY A 297 16.25 1.13 21.87
N GLU A 298 17.57 1.05 22.05
CA GLU A 298 18.47 0.12 21.33
C GLU A 298 18.28 0.09 19.81
N ILE A 299 18.13 1.27 19.21
CA ILE A 299 17.79 1.41 17.79
C ILE A 299 19.03 1.22 16.93
N GLN A 300 19.04 0.15 16.12
CA GLN A 300 20.13 -0.22 15.22
C GLN A 300 19.60 -0.61 13.83
N SER A 301 20.40 -0.39 12.79
CA SER A 301 20.16 -0.94 11.45
C SER A 301 21.50 -1.31 10.82
N THR A 302 21.51 -2.36 10.01
CA THR A 302 22.69 -2.79 9.26
C THR A 302 23.07 -1.82 8.14
N GLU A 303 22.14 -0.96 7.71
CA GLU A 303 22.36 0.00 6.62
C GLU A 303 22.26 1.45 7.13
N PRO A 304 23.14 2.36 6.66
CA PRO A 304 23.07 3.76 7.03
C PRO A 304 21.90 4.49 6.35
N VAL A 305 21.28 5.43 7.08
CA VAL A 305 20.22 6.29 6.56
C VAL A 305 20.83 7.49 5.83
N LYS A 306 20.38 7.76 4.60
CA LYS A 306 20.79 8.97 3.86
C LYS A 306 19.98 10.18 4.33
N MET A 307 20.64 11.14 4.98
CA MET A 307 20.04 12.32 5.63
C MET A 307 19.80 13.49 4.66
N LYS A 308 19.07 13.27 3.57
CA LYS A 308 18.84 14.28 2.52
C LYS A 308 18.01 15.47 2.98
N THR A 309 16.98 15.24 3.81
CA THR A 309 16.11 16.32 4.31
C THR A 309 16.88 17.21 5.28
N SER A 310 17.61 16.61 6.21
CA SER A 310 18.47 17.37 7.14
C SER A 310 19.52 18.21 6.40
N ILE A 311 20.17 17.65 5.36
CA ILE A 311 21.11 18.41 4.51
C ILE A 311 20.40 19.61 3.86
N ARG A 312 19.20 19.43 3.32
CA ARG A 312 18.42 20.51 2.70
C ARG A 312 18.05 21.59 3.71
N ILE A 313 17.60 21.22 4.90
CA ILE A 313 17.24 22.16 5.98
C ILE A 313 18.47 22.94 6.43
N ASN A 314 19.61 22.29 6.63
CA ASN A 314 20.85 22.95 7.03
C ASN A 314 21.31 23.96 5.98
N LYS A 315 21.23 23.61 4.69
CA LYS A 315 21.55 24.54 3.60
C LYS A 315 20.63 25.76 3.60
N LEU A 316 19.33 25.57 3.81
CA LEU A 316 18.38 26.69 3.90
C LEU A 316 18.65 27.57 5.13
N ARG A 317 18.95 26.97 6.29
CA ARG A 317 19.31 27.72 7.50
C ARG A 317 20.58 28.54 7.30
N GLN A 318 21.60 27.96 6.67
CA GLN A 318 22.84 28.66 6.35
C GLN A 318 22.57 29.85 5.42
N GLN A 319 21.77 29.67 4.36
CA GLN A 319 21.37 30.76 3.46
C GLN A 319 20.59 31.87 4.17
N MET A 320 19.70 31.52 5.12
CA MET A 320 18.98 32.49 5.94
C MET A 320 19.92 33.27 6.87
N GLN A 321 20.88 32.59 7.48
CA GLN A 321 21.90 33.22 8.33
C GLN A 321 22.80 34.16 7.53
N GLU A 322 23.26 33.74 6.36
CA GLU A 322 24.07 34.57 5.43
C GLU A 322 23.30 35.79 4.92
N SER A 323 21.99 35.65 4.69
CA SER A 323 21.11 36.76 4.30
C SER A 323 20.84 37.73 5.47
N ALA A 324 20.78 37.22 6.70
CA ALA A 324 20.56 38.01 7.91
C ALA A 324 21.82 38.74 8.41
N THR A 325 23.02 38.21 8.13
CA THR A 325 24.30 38.84 8.51
C THR A 325 24.81 39.88 7.49
N GLY A 326 24.09 40.11 6.39
CA GLY A 326 24.29 41.31 5.57
C GLY A 326 25.69 41.45 4.97
N ILE A 327 26.24 40.40 4.36
CA ILE A 327 27.35 40.58 3.41
C ILE A 327 26.75 40.69 2.01
N ILE A 328 26.24 41.88 1.70
CA ILE A 328 26.18 42.36 0.33
C ILE A 328 27.63 42.60 -0.10
N SER A 329 28.30 41.54 -0.56
CA SER A 329 29.51 41.70 -1.37
C SER A 329 29.05 41.88 -2.82
N ILE A 330 28.70 43.13 -3.16
CA ILE A 330 28.60 43.52 -4.57
C ILE A 330 30.04 43.49 -5.10
N LYS A 331 30.30 42.58 -6.04
CA LYS A 331 31.31 42.78 -7.06
C LYS A 331 30.62 43.16 -8.35
#